data_AF-A0ABD0AIQ5-F1
#
_entry.id   AF-A0ABD0AIQ5-F1
#
_cell.length_a   1.000
_cell.length_b   1.000
_cell.length_c   1.000
_cell.angle_alpha   90.00
_cell.angle_beta   90.00
_cell.angle_gamma   90.00
#
_symmetry.space_group_name_H-M   'P 1'
#
loop_
_entity.id
_entity.type
_entity.pdbx_description
1 polymer ?
#
loop_
_entity_poly.entity_id
_entity_poly.type
_entity_poly.pdbx_seq_one_letter_code
_entity_poly.pdbx_strand_id
1 'polypeptide(L)'
;MADQEGKVSRAQDKVDHAQKAVDQVNGQVKELTDADNEAKAASDAANKDLAAKKAAESEAEQEYQALPKVVANDALKQATLAFANAQKQYNNKEIDEATYKQAINTWADAMAAGMNLNTYYGLDSDRNVNVDLNNLTQEQQEELNAYLVQLLNSARTVLGTADLAGNVVGSVGANAAASEIAVGYRNDRWNSFVNHHDNAAVNSVAKKYALAVPENSSGQLIENLHTLLMGKFADQDHINMYDAKKSVYKGVIGMLFDDYKNGNKMGHAVSLLGLNVLNYDKTNMNLTTYIGVSSDGTDVAEGYHLQQYHFIVVPNLTDQVTTTITTDDNGTYTSVTILPGRISDAST
;
A
#
# COMPACT_ATOMS: atom_id res chain seq x y z
N MET A 1 64.36 -60.61 60.77
CA MET A 1 62.89 -60.65 60.62
C MET A 1 62.25 -59.30 61.00
N ALA A 2 62.48 -58.75 62.20
CA ALA A 2 61.92 -57.46 62.62
C ALA A 2 62.26 -56.22 61.72
N ASP A 3 63.46 -56.14 61.13
CA ASP A 3 63.84 -55.03 60.22
C ASP A 3 63.17 -55.12 58.82
N GLN A 4 62.69 -56.31 58.42
CA GLN A 4 61.93 -56.48 57.17
C GLN A 4 60.46 -56.10 57.35
N GLU A 5 59.83 -56.47 58.48
CA GLU A 5 58.44 -56.13 58.79
C GLU A 5 58.21 -54.61 58.91
N GLY A 6 59.14 -53.89 59.56
CA GLY A 6 59.09 -52.42 59.67
C GLY A 6 59.35 -51.65 58.36
N LYS A 7 59.92 -52.31 57.35
CA LYS A 7 60.07 -51.76 55.98
C LYS A 7 58.82 -52.01 55.14
N VAL A 8 58.18 -53.17 55.30
CA VAL A 8 56.91 -53.52 54.65
C VAL A 8 55.78 -52.61 55.13
N SER A 9 55.66 -52.37 56.43
CA SER A 9 54.64 -51.46 56.99
C SER A 9 54.78 -50.02 56.44
N ARG A 10 56.00 -49.47 56.40
CA ARG A 10 56.27 -48.14 55.81
C ARG A 10 56.03 -48.08 54.30
N ALA A 11 56.16 -49.21 53.59
CA ALA A 11 55.81 -49.29 52.18
C ALA A 11 54.28 -49.30 51.98
N GLN A 12 53.55 -50.00 52.84
CA GLN A 12 52.09 -50.03 52.82
C GLN A 12 51.48 -48.65 53.08
N ASP A 13 51.96 -47.92 54.10
CA ASP A 13 51.47 -46.56 54.38
C ASP A 13 51.65 -45.60 53.20
N LYS A 14 52.75 -45.75 52.45
CA LYS A 14 53.00 -44.96 51.23
C LYS A 14 52.05 -45.33 50.10
N VAL A 15 51.75 -46.62 49.93
CA VAL A 15 50.77 -47.10 48.94
C VAL A 15 49.38 -46.58 49.28
N ASP A 16 48.96 -46.66 50.53
CA ASP A 16 47.65 -46.18 50.98
C ASP A 16 47.51 -44.65 50.81
N HIS A 17 48.58 -43.90 51.09
CA HIS A 17 48.61 -42.46 50.82
C HIS A 17 48.55 -42.13 49.33
N ALA A 18 49.27 -42.88 48.49
CA ALA A 18 49.24 -42.71 47.04
C ALA A 18 47.85 -43.05 46.48
N GLN A 19 47.20 -44.09 46.99
CA GLN A 19 45.85 -44.48 46.57
C GLN A 19 44.83 -43.39 46.89
N LYS A 20 44.85 -42.82 48.11
CA LYS A 20 43.98 -41.69 48.46
C LYS A 20 44.18 -40.48 47.56
N ALA A 21 45.43 -40.19 47.18
CA ALA A 21 45.72 -39.10 46.27
C ALA A 21 45.18 -39.37 44.85
N VAL A 22 45.30 -40.60 44.36
CA VAL A 22 44.71 -41.03 43.08
C VAL A 22 43.18 -40.90 43.10
N ASP A 23 42.54 -41.35 44.18
CA ASP A 23 41.08 -41.28 44.31
C ASP A 23 40.59 -39.83 44.33
N GLN A 24 41.32 -38.93 45.01
CA GLN A 24 41.02 -37.49 45.01
C GLN A 24 41.16 -36.86 43.62
N VAL A 25 42.24 -37.17 42.89
CA VAL A 25 42.45 -36.67 41.54
C VAL A 25 41.36 -37.18 40.59
N ASN A 26 40.97 -38.45 40.71
CA ASN A 26 39.88 -39.01 39.91
C ASN A 26 38.53 -38.33 40.18
N GLY A 27 38.26 -37.98 41.45
CA GLY A 27 37.09 -37.18 41.82
C GLY A 27 37.09 -35.80 41.15
N GLN A 28 38.21 -35.09 41.23
CA GLN A 28 38.38 -33.77 40.59
C GLN A 28 38.25 -33.84 39.06
N VAL A 29 38.82 -34.87 38.42
CA VAL A 29 38.69 -35.07 36.96
C VAL A 29 37.23 -35.29 36.59
N LYS A 30 36.47 -36.06 37.38
CA LYS A 30 35.04 -36.27 37.15
C LYS A 30 34.26 -34.96 37.26
N GLU A 31 34.48 -34.19 38.32
CA GLU A 31 33.82 -32.88 38.51
C GLU A 31 34.13 -31.91 37.36
N LEU A 32 35.38 -31.82 36.93
CA LEU A 32 35.79 -31.00 35.79
C LEU A 32 35.15 -31.48 34.48
N THR A 33 35.02 -32.79 34.28
CA THR A 33 34.37 -33.36 33.10
C THR A 33 32.87 -33.05 33.08
N ASP A 34 32.20 -33.17 34.23
CA ASP A 34 30.78 -32.84 34.36
C ASP A 34 30.56 -31.34 34.10
N ALA A 35 31.41 -30.47 34.67
CA ALA A 35 31.36 -29.02 34.44
C ALA A 35 31.64 -28.62 32.98
N ASP A 36 32.59 -29.29 32.29
CA ASP A 36 32.87 -29.06 30.86
C ASP A 36 31.68 -29.45 29.99
N ASN A 37 31.04 -30.59 30.28
CA ASN A 37 29.83 -31.02 29.58
C ASN A 37 28.66 -30.04 29.79
N GLU A 38 28.46 -29.54 31.01
CA GLU A 38 27.45 -28.52 31.31
C GLU A 38 27.74 -27.20 30.58
N ALA A 39 28.99 -26.74 30.59
CA ALA A 39 29.41 -25.54 29.88
C ALA A 39 29.21 -25.68 28.37
N LYS A 40 29.50 -26.86 27.80
CA LYS A 40 29.26 -27.17 26.39
C LYS A 40 27.77 -27.14 26.06
N ALA A 41 26.92 -27.79 26.87
CA ALA A 41 25.47 -27.78 26.67
C ALA A 41 24.89 -26.35 26.76
N ALA A 42 25.36 -25.54 27.70
CA ALA A 42 24.98 -24.14 27.83
C ALA A 42 25.43 -23.32 26.61
N SER A 43 26.65 -23.56 26.11
CA SER A 43 27.15 -22.90 24.90
C SER A 43 26.33 -23.27 23.66
N ASP A 44 26.02 -24.56 23.48
CA ASP A 44 25.20 -25.04 22.36
C ASP A 44 23.78 -24.46 22.42
N ALA A 45 23.18 -24.36 23.62
CA ALA A 45 21.89 -23.72 23.83
C ALA A 45 21.93 -22.21 23.52
N ALA A 46 22.96 -21.49 23.98
CA ALA A 46 23.14 -20.07 23.70
C ALA A 46 23.35 -19.80 22.20
N ASN A 47 24.10 -20.66 21.50
CA ASN A 47 24.28 -20.55 20.05
C ASN A 47 22.97 -20.78 19.29
N LYS A 48 22.14 -21.72 19.73
CA LYS A 48 20.80 -21.95 19.16
C LYS A 48 19.88 -20.75 19.39
N ASP A 49 19.87 -20.18 20.59
CA ASP A 49 19.10 -18.98 20.92
C ASP A 49 19.54 -17.76 20.09
N LEU A 50 20.86 -17.55 19.95
CA LEU A 50 21.40 -16.49 19.12
C LEU A 50 21.00 -16.64 17.64
N ALA A 51 21.01 -17.87 17.11
CA ALA A 51 20.56 -18.15 15.75
C ALA A 51 19.07 -17.84 15.56
N ALA A 52 18.23 -18.24 16.52
CA ALA A 52 16.79 -17.94 16.50
C ALA A 52 16.51 -16.42 16.56
N LYS A 53 17.23 -15.68 17.42
CA LYS A 53 17.09 -14.22 17.52
C LYS A 53 17.50 -13.50 16.25
N LYS A 54 18.59 -13.93 15.59
CA LYS A 54 19.00 -13.37 14.30
C LYS A 54 17.99 -13.64 13.19
N ALA A 55 17.34 -14.81 13.20
CA ALA A 55 16.26 -15.11 12.26
C ALA A 55 15.06 -14.17 12.49
N ALA A 56 14.61 -14.02 13.75
CA ALA A 56 13.51 -13.13 14.10
C ALA A 56 13.81 -11.65 13.79
N GLU A 57 15.05 -11.19 14.01
CA GLU A 57 15.48 -9.83 13.64
C GLU A 57 15.41 -9.62 12.12
N SER A 58 15.86 -10.61 11.34
CA SER A 58 15.78 -10.54 9.87
C SER A 58 14.34 -10.55 9.37
N GLU A 59 13.45 -11.31 10.00
CA GLU A 59 12.01 -11.32 9.67
C GLU A 59 11.37 -9.96 9.98
N ALA A 60 11.64 -9.40 11.16
CA ALA A 60 11.12 -8.09 11.54
C ALA A 60 11.61 -6.95 10.62
N GLU A 61 12.87 -6.99 10.18
CA GLU A 61 13.41 -6.00 9.22
C GLU A 61 12.70 -6.13 7.86
N GLN A 62 12.46 -7.35 7.38
CA GLN A 62 11.69 -7.57 6.14
C GLN A 62 10.27 -7.02 6.25
N GLU A 63 9.58 -7.28 7.37
CA GLU A 63 8.24 -6.75 7.64
C GLU A 63 8.22 -5.23 7.67
N TYR A 64 9.18 -4.61 8.36
CA TYR A 64 9.30 -3.15 8.43
C TYR A 64 9.55 -2.52 7.05
N GLN A 65 10.38 -3.14 6.22
CA GLN A 65 10.63 -2.65 4.87
C GLN A 65 9.40 -2.81 3.98
N ALA A 66 8.67 -3.91 4.10
CA ALA A 66 7.48 -4.22 3.31
C ALA A 66 6.24 -3.39 3.69
N LEU A 67 6.29 -2.59 4.76
CA LEU A 67 5.21 -1.67 5.11
C LEU A 67 4.87 -0.74 3.94
N PRO A 68 3.57 -0.56 3.60
CA PRO A 68 3.16 0.29 2.48
C PRO A 68 3.48 1.75 2.80
N LYS A 69 4.48 2.33 2.13
CA LYS A 69 4.93 3.70 2.37
C LYS A 69 5.29 4.44 1.09
N VAL A 70 4.98 5.73 1.08
CA VAL A 70 5.47 6.67 0.07
C VAL A 70 6.58 7.50 0.70
N VAL A 71 7.67 7.65 -0.05
CA VAL A 71 8.80 8.50 0.30
C VAL A 71 8.71 9.79 -0.53
N ALA A 72 8.74 10.93 0.16
CA ALA A 72 8.82 12.25 -0.45
C ALA A 72 9.81 13.10 0.34
N ASN A 73 10.46 14.05 -0.34
CA ASN A 73 11.31 15.05 0.30
C ASN A 73 10.54 16.36 0.51
N ASP A 74 11.15 17.31 1.22
CA ASP A 74 10.53 18.60 1.49
C ASP A 74 10.15 19.37 0.22
N ALA A 75 10.93 19.27 -0.86
CA ALA A 75 10.60 19.95 -2.11
C ALA A 75 9.29 19.46 -2.73
N LEU A 76 9.06 18.13 -2.72
CA LEU A 76 7.81 17.51 -3.19
C LEU A 76 6.62 17.94 -2.33
N LYS A 77 6.79 17.97 -1.01
CA LYS A 77 5.78 18.46 -0.08
C LYS A 77 5.44 19.93 -0.34
N GLN A 78 6.44 20.80 -0.45
CA GLN A 78 6.23 22.22 -0.71
C GLN A 78 5.56 22.47 -2.06
N ALA A 79 5.95 21.75 -3.11
CA ALA A 79 5.31 21.84 -4.43
C ALA A 79 3.83 21.44 -4.36
N THR A 80 3.51 20.36 -3.63
CA THR A 80 2.12 19.90 -3.45
C THR A 80 1.28 20.91 -2.69
N LEU A 81 1.81 21.51 -1.61
CA LEU A 81 1.12 22.54 -0.85
C LEU A 81 0.94 23.84 -1.65
N ALA A 82 1.93 24.22 -2.46
CA ALA A 82 1.84 25.37 -3.35
C ALA A 82 0.74 25.18 -4.41
N PHE A 83 0.66 23.99 -5.01
CA PHE A 83 -0.40 23.64 -5.94
C PHE A 83 -1.78 23.63 -5.27
N ALA A 84 -1.90 23.04 -4.08
CA ALA A 84 -3.14 23.04 -3.31
C ALA A 84 -3.64 24.48 -3.04
N ASN A 85 -2.72 25.41 -2.74
CA ASN A 85 -3.05 26.83 -2.61
C ASN A 85 -3.50 27.45 -3.94
N ALA A 86 -2.78 27.21 -5.03
CA ALA A 86 -3.17 27.69 -6.36
C ALA A 86 -4.56 27.17 -6.78
N GLN A 87 -4.88 25.91 -6.49
CA GLN A 87 -6.20 25.35 -6.74
C GLN A 87 -7.29 26.08 -5.96
N LYS A 88 -7.05 26.37 -4.67
CA LYS A 88 -7.98 27.16 -3.86
C LYS A 88 -8.18 28.57 -4.44
N GLN A 89 -7.10 29.24 -4.83
CA GLN A 89 -7.16 30.57 -5.45
C GLN A 89 -7.94 30.54 -6.78
N TYR A 90 -7.73 29.52 -7.60
CA TYR A 90 -8.46 29.35 -8.86
C TYR A 90 -9.96 29.14 -8.62
N ASN A 91 -10.33 28.27 -7.66
CA ASN A 91 -11.73 28.05 -7.28
C ASN A 91 -12.41 29.33 -6.76
N ASN A 92 -11.65 30.17 -6.05
CA ASN A 92 -12.09 31.48 -5.57
C ASN A 92 -12.09 32.57 -6.64
N LYS A 93 -11.70 32.26 -7.89
CA LYS A 93 -11.54 33.21 -9.00
C LYS A 93 -10.51 34.32 -8.71
N GLU A 94 -9.52 34.04 -7.87
CA GLU A 94 -8.43 34.96 -7.52
C GLU A 94 -7.29 34.93 -8.54
N ILE A 95 -7.13 33.82 -9.27
CA ILE A 95 -6.18 33.66 -10.37
C ILE A 95 -6.88 33.17 -11.63
N ASP A 96 -6.27 33.43 -12.79
CA ASP A 96 -6.80 32.98 -14.08
C ASP A 96 -6.41 31.53 -14.42
N GLU A 97 -7.03 31.00 -15.48
CA GLU A 97 -6.79 29.63 -15.95
C GLU A 97 -5.34 29.43 -16.41
N ALA A 98 -4.69 30.46 -16.95
CA ALA A 98 -3.30 30.38 -17.40
C ALA A 98 -2.34 30.18 -16.21
N THR A 99 -2.54 30.95 -15.14
CA THR A 99 -1.78 30.84 -13.89
C THR A 99 -2.02 29.48 -13.22
N TYR A 100 -3.26 29.01 -13.19
CA TYR A 100 -3.58 27.69 -12.65
C TYR A 100 -2.91 26.55 -13.45
N LYS A 101 -2.95 26.59 -14.78
CA LYS A 101 -2.24 25.62 -15.65
C LYS A 101 -0.73 25.63 -15.40
N GLN A 102 -0.14 26.81 -15.20
CA GLN A 102 1.28 26.92 -14.86
C GLN A 102 1.59 26.29 -13.49
N ALA A 103 0.70 26.43 -12.51
CA ALA A 103 0.84 25.79 -11.21
C ALA A 103 0.80 24.26 -11.30
N ILE A 104 -0.11 23.69 -12.11
CA ILE A 104 -0.14 22.24 -12.39
C ILE A 104 1.19 21.78 -13.00
N ASN A 105 1.69 22.48 -14.02
CA ASN A 105 2.94 22.08 -14.70
C ASN A 105 4.13 22.14 -13.75
N THR A 106 4.25 23.22 -12.98
CA THR A 106 5.31 23.37 -11.96
C THR A 106 5.26 22.25 -10.93
N TRP A 107 4.06 21.88 -10.49
CA TRP A 107 3.86 20.78 -9.55
C TRP A 107 4.24 19.43 -10.16
N ALA A 108 3.78 19.15 -11.38
CA ALA A 108 4.13 17.94 -12.12
C ALA A 108 5.65 17.77 -12.27
N ASP A 109 6.35 18.81 -12.68
CA ASP A 109 7.82 18.80 -12.85
C ASP A 109 8.53 18.48 -11.53
N ALA A 110 8.07 19.04 -10.41
CA ALA A 110 8.62 18.75 -9.09
C ALA A 110 8.32 17.31 -8.64
N MET A 111 7.10 16.81 -8.89
CA MET A 111 6.65 15.48 -8.48
C MET A 111 7.40 14.36 -9.23
N ALA A 112 7.86 14.60 -10.46
CA ALA A 112 8.62 13.62 -11.25
C ALA A 112 9.82 12.99 -10.51
N ALA A 113 10.47 13.75 -9.62
CA ALA A 113 11.60 13.24 -8.82
C ALA A 113 11.18 12.13 -7.83
N GLY A 114 9.90 12.08 -7.44
CA GLY A 114 9.37 11.07 -6.51
C GLY A 114 9.44 9.64 -7.05
N MET A 115 9.46 9.45 -8.37
CA MET A 115 9.65 8.13 -8.99
C MET A 115 10.96 7.45 -8.54
N ASN A 116 12.02 8.23 -8.33
CA ASN A 116 13.34 7.70 -7.95
C ASN A 116 13.51 7.53 -6.43
N LEU A 117 12.60 8.08 -5.63
CA LEU A 117 12.63 7.97 -4.16
C LEU A 117 11.90 6.71 -3.67
N ASN A 118 11.05 6.14 -4.51
CA ASN A 118 10.11 5.10 -4.13
C ASN A 118 10.53 3.75 -4.71
N THR A 119 10.58 2.73 -3.86
CA THR A 119 10.91 1.36 -4.24
C THR A 119 9.96 0.42 -3.51
N TYR A 120 9.40 -0.53 -4.24
CA TYR A 120 8.55 -1.55 -3.65
C TYR A 120 9.40 -2.58 -2.91
N TYR A 121 9.05 -2.79 -1.65
CA TYR A 121 9.47 -3.92 -0.84
C TYR A 121 8.22 -4.70 -0.47
N GLY A 122 8.26 -6.02 -0.57
CA GLY A 122 7.14 -6.90 -0.27
C GLY A 122 7.61 -8.11 0.53
N LEU A 123 6.68 -8.82 1.15
CA LEU A 123 6.96 -9.99 1.96
C LEU A 123 7.14 -11.22 1.08
N ASP A 124 8.17 -12.03 1.32
CA ASP A 124 8.33 -13.28 0.58
C ASP A 124 7.21 -14.30 0.88
N SER A 125 6.56 -14.20 2.05
CA SER A 125 5.38 -15.00 2.39
C SER A 125 4.20 -14.76 1.44
N ASP A 126 4.03 -13.53 0.94
CA ASP A 126 2.96 -13.16 -0.01
C ASP A 126 3.07 -13.92 -1.35
N ARG A 127 4.26 -14.46 -1.67
CA ARG A 127 4.47 -15.26 -2.87
C ARG A 127 3.76 -16.62 -2.82
N ASN A 128 3.38 -17.07 -1.63
CA ASN A 128 2.70 -18.35 -1.41
C ASN A 128 1.16 -18.22 -1.45
N VAL A 129 0.63 -17.01 -1.61
CA VAL A 129 -0.81 -16.74 -1.66
C VAL A 129 -1.20 -16.51 -3.12
N ASN A 130 -1.90 -17.48 -3.72
CA ASN A 130 -2.40 -17.36 -5.10
C ASN A 130 -3.58 -16.38 -5.18
N VAL A 131 -3.59 -15.54 -6.20
CA VAL A 131 -4.60 -14.52 -6.47
C VAL A 131 -5.07 -14.68 -7.90
N ASP A 132 -6.38 -14.80 -8.11
CA ASP A 132 -7.03 -14.68 -9.42
C ASP A 132 -7.54 -13.24 -9.56
N LEU A 133 -6.94 -12.45 -10.44
CA LEU A 133 -7.29 -11.04 -10.64
C LEU A 133 -8.73 -10.84 -11.10
N ASN A 134 -9.37 -11.85 -11.69
CA ASN A 134 -10.76 -11.79 -12.12
C ASN A 134 -11.75 -12.17 -11.02
N ASN A 135 -11.27 -12.81 -9.95
CA ASN A 135 -12.08 -13.41 -8.92
C ASN A 135 -11.38 -13.36 -7.54
N LEU A 136 -11.06 -12.14 -7.09
CA LEU A 136 -10.52 -11.91 -5.75
C LEU A 136 -11.49 -12.48 -4.68
N THR A 137 -10.96 -13.22 -3.71
CA THR A 137 -11.75 -13.52 -2.51
C THR A 137 -11.97 -12.24 -1.70
N GLN A 138 -12.98 -12.24 -0.83
CA GLN A 138 -13.22 -11.11 0.07
C GLN A 138 -11.98 -10.76 0.89
N GLU A 139 -11.31 -11.77 1.48
CA GLU A 139 -10.09 -11.59 2.26
C GLU A 139 -8.96 -10.97 1.44
N GLN A 140 -8.78 -11.41 0.19
CA GLN A 140 -7.77 -10.84 -0.72
C GLN A 140 -8.07 -9.39 -1.08
N GLN A 141 -9.34 -9.06 -1.33
CA GLN A 141 -9.75 -7.69 -1.62
C GLN A 141 -9.58 -6.77 -0.40
N GLU A 142 -9.93 -7.25 0.79
CA GLU A 142 -9.72 -6.54 2.06
C GLU A 142 -8.23 -6.31 2.34
N GLU A 143 -7.38 -7.32 2.10
CA GLU A 143 -5.94 -7.21 2.24
C GLU A 143 -5.34 -6.17 1.27
N LEU A 144 -5.73 -6.20 -0.01
CA LEU A 144 -5.30 -5.22 -1.00
C LEU A 144 -5.82 -3.81 -0.66
N ASN A 145 -7.04 -3.70 -0.14
CA ASN A 145 -7.60 -2.42 0.29
C ASN A 145 -6.83 -1.86 1.49
N ALA A 146 -6.55 -2.68 2.50
CA ALA A 146 -5.78 -2.28 3.66
C ALA A 146 -4.35 -1.85 3.28
N TYR A 147 -3.73 -2.53 2.30
CA TYR A 147 -2.45 -2.12 1.72
C TYR A 147 -2.55 -0.74 1.04
N LEU A 148 -3.55 -0.55 0.17
CA LEU A 148 -3.80 0.71 -0.54
C LEU A 148 -4.09 1.88 0.42
N VAL A 149 -4.91 1.66 1.44
CA VAL A 149 -5.26 2.66 2.47
C VAL A 149 -4.01 3.14 3.21
N GLN A 150 -3.16 2.21 3.64
CA GLN A 150 -1.89 2.56 4.31
C GLN A 150 -0.97 3.35 3.38
N LEU A 151 -0.84 2.91 2.12
CA LEU A 151 0.01 3.57 1.14
C LEU A 151 -0.46 5.00 0.83
N LEU A 152 -1.76 5.20 0.63
CA LEU A 152 -2.36 6.51 0.37
C LEU A 152 -2.28 7.43 1.60
N ASN A 153 -2.54 6.90 2.80
CA ASN A 153 -2.38 7.70 4.02
C ASN A 153 -0.92 8.10 4.23
N SER A 154 0.04 7.21 3.97
CA SER A 154 1.47 7.56 3.96
C SER A 154 1.75 8.70 2.97
N ALA A 155 1.25 8.61 1.72
CA ALA A 155 1.38 9.66 0.72
C ALA A 155 0.82 11.01 1.19
N ARG A 156 -0.42 11.02 1.70
CA ARG A 156 -1.07 12.24 2.22
C ARG A 156 -0.32 12.85 3.40
N THR A 157 0.26 12.03 4.28
CA THR A 157 1.11 12.52 5.38
C THR A 157 2.40 13.16 4.87
N VAL A 158 3.19 12.45 4.04
CA VAL A 158 4.51 12.95 3.63
C VAL A 158 4.41 14.14 2.66
N LEU A 159 3.34 14.22 1.86
CA LEU A 159 3.07 15.35 0.96
C LEU A 159 2.25 16.47 1.62
N GLY A 160 1.82 16.29 2.87
CA GLY A 160 1.14 17.32 3.68
C GLY A 160 -0.33 17.56 3.34
N THR A 161 -0.97 16.68 2.56
CA THR A 161 -2.39 16.84 2.19
C THR A 161 -3.35 16.25 3.21
N ALA A 162 -2.88 15.46 4.18
CA ALA A 162 -3.72 14.92 5.26
C ALA A 162 -4.41 16.04 6.08
N ASP A 163 -3.72 17.15 6.36
CA ASP A 163 -4.29 18.31 7.07
C ASP A 163 -5.34 19.06 6.23
N LEU A 164 -5.28 18.91 4.91
CA LEU A 164 -6.15 19.60 3.95
C LEU A 164 -7.40 18.80 3.59
N ALA A 165 -7.24 17.48 3.50
CA ALA A 165 -8.20 16.56 2.87
C ALA A 165 -8.48 15.31 3.71
N GLY A 166 -7.97 15.23 4.94
CA GLY A 166 -8.17 14.10 5.83
C GLY A 166 -7.48 12.81 5.36
N ASN A 167 -7.76 11.73 6.07
CA ASN A 167 -7.27 10.39 5.75
C ASN A 167 -8.24 9.63 4.85
N VAL A 168 -7.71 8.62 4.17
CA VAL A 168 -8.50 7.60 3.51
C VAL A 168 -8.85 6.47 4.48
N VAL A 169 -10.01 5.86 4.28
CA VAL A 169 -10.45 4.66 4.99
C VAL A 169 -11.02 3.64 4.00
N GLY A 170 -10.83 2.35 4.27
CA GLY A 170 -11.44 1.30 3.47
C GLY A 170 -12.96 1.28 3.64
N SER A 171 -13.68 0.92 2.58
CA SER A 171 -15.14 0.79 2.62
C SER A 171 -15.60 -0.46 1.87
N VAL A 172 -16.50 -1.23 2.50
CA VAL A 172 -17.17 -2.37 1.88
C VAL A 172 -17.91 -1.94 0.62
N GLY A 173 -18.63 -0.81 0.67
CA GLY A 173 -19.37 -0.30 -0.49
C GLY A 173 -18.46 0.17 -1.63
N ALA A 174 -17.31 0.79 -1.31
CA ALA A 174 -16.34 1.18 -2.33
C ALA A 174 -15.65 -0.04 -2.96
N ASN A 175 -15.36 -1.09 -2.19
CA ASN A 175 -14.88 -2.37 -2.70
C ASN A 175 -15.89 -3.04 -3.62
N ALA A 176 -17.18 -3.07 -3.24
CA ALA A 176 -18.23 -3.63 -4.07
C ALA A 176 -18.39 -2.85 -5.38
N ALA A 177 -18.35 -1.51 -5.34
CA ALA A 177 -18.34 -0.69 -6.53
C ALA A 177 -17.12 -0.98 -7.44
N ALA A 178 -15.92 -1.12 -6.85
CA ALA A 178 -14.72 -1.48 -7.59
C ALA A 178 -14.86 -2.82 -8.31
N SER A 179 -15.42 -3.84 -7.64
CA SER A 179 -15.66 -5.16 -8.23
C SER A 179 -16.67 -5.12 -9.37
N GLU A 180 -17.76 -4.38 -9.22
CA GLU A 180 -18.77 -4.24 -10.28
C GLU A 180 -18.22 -3.50 -11.50
N ILE A 181 -17.39 -2.48 -11.29
CA ILE A 181 -16.71 -1.76 -12.37
C ILE A 181 -15.77 -2.71 -13.11
N ALA A 182 -14.93 -3.45 -12.39
CA ALA A 182 -14.01 -4.43 -12.97
C ALA A 182 -14.75 -5.50 -13.81
N VAL A 183 -15.91 -5.97 -13.34
CA VAL A 183 -16.80 -6.85 -14.12
C VAL A 183 -17.30 -6.16 -15.40
N GLY A 184 -17.65 -4.88 -15.33
CA GLY A 184 -18.04 -4.07 -16.49
C GLY A 184 -16.95 -4.02 -17.56
N TYR A 185 -15.73 -3.64 -17.17
CA TYR A 185 -14.57 -3.59 -18.07
C TYR A 185 -14.33 -4.93 -18.78
N ARG A 186 -14.43 -6.05 -18.06
CA ARG A 186 -14.30 -7.39 -18.66
C ARG A 186 -15.38 -7.72 -19.66
N ASN A 187 -16.64 -7.44 -19.30
CA ASN A 187 -17.79 -7.74 -20.15
C ASN A 187 -17.71 -6.97 -21.46
N ASP A 188 -17.25 -5.72 -21.39
CA ASP A 188 -17.11 -4.83 -22.54
C ASP A 188 -15.80 -5.08 -23.31
N ARG A 189 -14.94 -5.99 -22.80
CA ARG A 189 -13.59 -6.27 -23.31
C ARG A 189 -12.80 -4.98 -23.50
N TRP A 190 -12.91 -4.09 -22.50
CA TRP A 190 -12.53 -2.70 -22.63
C TRP A 190 -11.01 -2.53 -22.78
N ASN A 191 -10.59 -1.90 -23.88
CA ASN A 191 -9.19 -1.54 -24.09
C ASN A 191 -8.89 -0.16 -23.51
N SER A 192 -8.49 -0.12 -22.24
CA SER A 192 -8.19 1.13 -21.54
C SER A 192 -6.92 1.83 -21.99
N PHE A 193 -5.98 1.14 -22.65
CA PHE A 193 -4.82 1.80 -23.27
C PHE A 193 -5.21 2.71 -24.43
N VAL A 194 -6.24 2.33 -25.17
CA VAL A 194 -6.72 3.09 -26.34
C VAL A 194 -7.88 4.01 -25.97
N ASN A 195 -8.80 3.52 -25.15
CA ASN A 195 -10.07 4.18 -24.85
C ASN A 195 -10.09 4.90 -23.50
N HIS A 196 -9.00 4.86 -22.73
CA HIS A 196 -8.94 5.38 -21.35
C HIS A 196 -9.99 4.69 -20.46
N HIS A 197 -10.68 5.43 -19.59
CA HIS A 197 -11.70 4.87 -18.70
C HIS A 197 -12.95 4.40 -19.45
N ASP A 198 -13.52 3.28 -19.02
CA ASP A 198 -14.88 2.87 -19.37
C ASP A 198 -15.88 3.72 -18.58
N ASN A 199 -16.11 4.93 -19.07
CA ASN A 199 -17.03 5.86 -18.43
C ASN A 199 -18.45 5.29 -18.34
N ALA A 200 -18.87 4.38 -19.23
CA ALA A 200 -20.20 3.80 -19.19
C ALA A 200 -20.33 2.83 -18.01
N ALA A 201 -19.39 1.90 -17.86
CA ALA A 201 -19.33 0.98 -16.72
C ALA A 201 -19.22 1.73 -15.39
N VAL A 202 -18.26 2.68 -15.29
CA VAL A 202 -18.03 3.46 -14.08
C VAL A 202 -19.27 4.27 -13.68
N ASN A 203 -19.87 5.01 -14.61
CA ASN A 203 -21.03 5.84 -14.30
C ASN A 203 -22.29 5.02 -14.01
N SER A 204 -22.44 3.84 -14.61
CA SER A 204 -23.54 2.92 -14.30
C SER A 204 -23.47 2.46 -12.84
N VAL A 205 -22.29 2.03 -12.39
CA VAL A 205 -22.05 1.64 -11.00
C VAL A 205 -22.18 2.84 -10.07
N ALA A 206 -21.59 3.99 -10.40
CA ALA A 206 -21.72 5.21 -9.60
C ALA A 206 -23.20 5.56 -9.33
N LYS A 207 -24.06 5.53 -10.36
CA LYS A 207 -25.52 5.76 -10.21
C LYS A 207 -26.18 4.72 -9.31
N LYS A 208 -25.81 3.43 -9.42
CA LYS A 208 -26.34 2.34 -8.58
C LYS A 208 -26.05 2.60 -7.10
N TYR A 209 -24.89 3.14 -6.78
CA TYR A 209 -24.47 3.49 -5.42
C TYR A 209 -24.84 4.93 -5.01
N ALA A 210 -25.70 5.61 -5.79
CA ALA A 210 -26.11 7.00 -5.56
C ALA A 210 -24.95 8.01 -5.48
N LEU A 211 -23.85 7.72 -6.18
CA LEU A 211 -22.70 8.61 -6.33
C LEU A 211 -22.89 9.57 -7.52
N ALA A 212 -22.21 10.71 -7.46
CA ALA A 212 -22.26 11.71 -8.50
C ALA A 212 -21.66 11.19 -9.82
N VAL A 213 -22.22 11.65 -10.93
CA VAL A 213 -21.72 11.43 -12.29
C VAL A 213 -21.72 12.76 -13.05
N PRO A 214 -20.88 12.93 -14.08
CA PRO A 214 -20.93 14.15 -14.91
C PRO A 214 -22.27 14.25 -15.65
N GLU A 215 -22.84 15.46 -15.77
CA GLU A 215 -24.17 15.71 -16.37
C GLU A 215 -24.33 15.11 -17.78
N ASN A 216 -23.29 15.18 -18.60
CA ASN A 216 -23.27 14.68 -19.97
C ASN A 216 -22.65 13.27 -20.09
N SER A 217 -22.28 12.64 -18.98
CA SER A 217 -21.57 11.35 -18.93
C SER A 217 -20.30 11.27 -19.79
N SER A 218 -19.68 12.40 -20.15
CA SER A 218 -18.48 12.45 -21.01
C SER A 218 -17.17 12.11 -20.30
N GLY A 219 -17.26 11.63 -19.06
CA GLY A 219 -16.14 11.30 -18.16
C GLY A 219 -16.66 10.54 -16.95
N GLN A 220 -15.83 10.40 -15.92
CA GLN A 220 -16.18 9.76 -14.65
C GLN A 220 -15.58 10.54 -13.46
N LEU A 221 -16.05 10.29 -12.24
CA LEU A 221 -15.67 11.06 -11.04
C LEU A 221 -15.04 10.24 -9.90
N ILE A 222 -15.02 8.91 -9.98
CA ILE A 222 -14.74 8.04 -8.83
C ILE A 222 -13.56 7.08 -9.01
N GLU A 223 -13.11 6.81 -10.24
CA GLU A 223 -12.10 5.80 -10.53
C GLU A 223 -10.72 6.43 -10.79
N ASN A 224 -9.68 5.81 -10.25
CA ASN A 224 -8.31 5.93 -10.74
C ASN A 224 -7.90 4.55 -11.28
N LEU A 225 -7.52 4.48 -12.55
CA LEU A 225 -7.30 3.22 -13.25
C LEU A 225 -5.81 2.99 -13.50
N HIS A 226 -5.27 1.90 -12.98
CA HIS A 226 -3.93 1.43 -13.33
C HIS A 226 -4.03 0.26 -14.29
N THR A 227 -3.48 0.42 -15.50
CA THR A 227 -3.49 -0.61 -16.54
C THR A 227 -2.08 -1.06 -16.89
N LEU A 228 -1.89 -2.37 -16.97
CA LEU A 228 -0.65 -3.04 -17.35
C LEU A 228 -0.87 -3.80 -18.66
N LEU A 229 0.00 -3.55 -19.65
CA LEU A 229 -0.01 -4.27 -20.92
C LEU A 229 0.77 -5.58 -20.78
N MET A 230 0.08 -6.70 -20.80
CA MET A 230 0.70 -8.02 -20.67
C MET A 230 0.97 -8.66 -22.04
N GLY A 231 1.98 -9.55 -22.05
CA GLY A 231 2.30 -10.37 -23.22
C GLY A 231 1.17 -11.34 -23.56
N LYS A 232 1.09 -11.74 -24.83
CA LYS A 232 0.01 -12.60 -25.34
C LYS A 232 0.08 -14.03 -24.77
N PHE A 233 -1.07 -14.57 -24.35
CA PHE A 233 -1.33 -16.02 -24.19
C PHE A 233 -0.55 -16.82 -23.13
N ALA A 234 -0.29 -16.27 -21.94
CA ALA A 234 -0.10 -17.11 -20.76
C ALA A 234 -1.19 -16.79 -19.73
N ASP A 235 -1.34 -17.65 -18.72
CA ASP A 235 -2.17 -17.32 -17.56
C ASP A 235 -1.54 -16.13 -16.83
N GLN A 236 -1.99 -14.93 -17.17
CA GLN A 236 -1.49 -13.66 -16.61
C GLN A 236 -2.34 -13.23 -15.42
N ASP A 237 -3.54 -13.78 -15.22
CA ASP A 237 -4.47 -13.32 -14.17
C ASP A 237 -4.30 -14.07 -12.86
N HIS A 238 -3.73 -15.28 -12.91
CA HIS A 238 -3.37 -16.03 -11.71
C HIS A 238 -1.95 -15.67 -11.29
N ILE A 239 -1.85 -14.73 -10.37
CA ILE A 239 -0.59 -14.26 -9.80
C ILE A 239 -0.51 -14.61 -8.32
N ASN A 240 0.51 -14.10 -7.62
CA ASN A 240 0.59 -14.17 -6.17
C ASN A 240 0.31 -12.80 -5.53
N MET A 241 0.01 -12.78 -4.23
CA MET A 241 -0.29 -11.55 -3.49
C MET A 241 0.87 -10.54 -3.50
N TYR A 242 2.13 -11.01 -3.59
CA TYR A 242 3.29 -10.13 -3.72
C TYR A 242 3.20 -9.30 -5.01
N ASP A 243 2.91 -9.94 -6.14
CA ASP A 243 2.79 -9.27 -7.43
C ASP A 243 1.52 -8.41 -7.53
N ALA A 244 0.43 -8.79 -6.85
CA ALA A 244 -0.78 -7.98 -6.74
C ALA A 244 -0.51 -6.67 -5.96
N LYS A 245 0.07 -6.77 -4.75
CA LYS A 245 0.48 -5.60 -3.94
C LYS A 245 1.50 -4.72 -4.67
N LYS A 246 2.44 -5.33 -5.40
CA LYS A 246 3.42 -4.62 -6.23
C LYS A 246 2.74 -3.81 -7.34
N SER A 247 1.70 -4.36 -7.96
CA SER A 247 0.94 -3.67 -9.01
C SER A 247 0.13 -2.50 -8.43
N VAL A 248 -0.52 -2.69 -7.27
CA VAL A 248 -1.16 -1.58 -6.53
C VAL A 248 -0.15 -0.48 -6.19
N TYR A 249 1.01 -0.85 -5.63
CA TYR A 249 2.08 0.10 -5.29
C TYR A 249 2.54 0.88 -6.52
N LYS A 250 2.88 0.19 -7.62
CA LYS A 250 3.32 0.83 -8.85
C LYS A 250 2.26 1.73 -9.45
N GLY A 251 1.00 1.33 -9.41
CA GLY A 251 -0.13 2.14 -9.86
C GLY A 251 -0.21 3.45 -9.09
N VAL A 252 -0.20 3.39 -7.76
CA VAL A 252 -0.23 4.59 -6.90
C VAL A 252 1.01 5.47 -7.13
N ILE A 253 2.21 4.91 -7.11
CA ILE A 253 3.45 5.69 -7.32
C ILE A 253 3.46 6.37 -8.70
N GLY A 254 3.06 5.64 -9.76
CA GLY A 254 2.95 6.21 -11.11
C GLY A 254 1.91 7.32 -11.19
N MET A 255 0.75 7.15 -10.57
CA MET A 255 -0.32 8.15 -10.50
C MET A 255 0.04 9.37 -9.65
N LEU A 256 0.94 9.25 -8.68
CA LEU A 256 1.38 10.38 -7.86
C LEU A 256 2.52 11.16 -8.52
N PHE A 257 3.48 10.46 -9.14
CA PHE A 257 4.76 11.04 -9.52
C PHE A 257 5.05 11.03 -11.03
N ASP A 258 4.26 10.35 -11.87
CA ASP A 258 4.45 10.34 -13.32
C ASP A 258 3.16 10.61 -14.12
N ASP A 259 2.20 11.27 -13.48
CA ASP A 259 0.81 11.40 -13.96
C ASP A 259 0.56 12.59 -14.90
N TYR A 260 1.59 13.36 -15.23
CA TYR A 260 1.41 14.41 -16.23
C TYR A 260 1.49 13.85 -17.67
N LYS A 261 2.16 12.70 -17.84
CA LYS A 261 2.32 12.05 -19.13
C LYS A 261 0.97 11.55 -19.69
N ASN A 262 0.94 11.29 -21.00
CA ASN A 262 -0.20 10.70 -21.71
C ASN A 262 -1.54 11.46 -21.56
N GLY A 263 -1.49 12.75 -21.23
CA GLY A 263 -2.68 13.61 -21.19
C GLY A 263 -3.45 13.58 -19.86
N ASN A 264 -2.97 12.87 -18.84
CA ASN A 264 -3.61 12.74 -17.53
C ASN A 264 -3.58 14.04 -16.69
N LYS A 265 -2.61 14.93 -16.94
CA LYS A 265 -2.50 16.27 -16.33
C LYS A 265 -2.60 16.27 -14.79
N MET A 266 -2.00 15.28 -14.13
CA MET A 266 -2.01 15.09 -12.67
C MET A 266 -3.41 14.81 -12.09
N GLY A 267 -4.40 14.45 -12.90
CA GLY A 267 -5.77 14.18 -12.44
C GLY A 267 -5.85 13.07 -11.40
N HIS A 268 -5.03 12.00 -11.54
CA HIS A 268 -4.99 10.92 -10.55
C HIS A 268 -4.32 11.39 -9.26
N ALA A 269 -3.21 12.13 -9.36
CA ALA A 269 -2.54 12.70 -8.19
C ALA A 269 -3.49 13.59 -7.37
N VAL A 270 -4.27 14.45 -8.05
CA VAL A 270 -5.30 15.29 -7.42
C VAL A 270 -6.34 14.44 -6.68
N SER A 271 -6.82 13.37 -7.31
CA SER A 271 -7.82 12.47 -6.74
C SER A 271 -7.29 11.70 -5.52
N LEU A 272 -6.16 11.01 -5.67
CA LEU A 272 -5.57 10.17 -4.62
C LEU A 272 -5.12 10.98 -3.40
N LEU A 273 -4.57 12.18 -3.60
CA LEU A 273 -4.17 13.08 -2.51
C LEU A 273 -5.33 13.83 -1.87
N GLY A 274 -6.55 13.66 -2.38
CA GLY A 274 -7.76 14.30 -1.87
C GLY A 274 -7.83 15.80 -2.17
N LEU A 275 -7.03 16.30 -3.11
CA LEU A 275 -7.02 17.73 -3.45
C LEU A 275 -8.30 18.16 -4.18
N ASN A 276 -9.04 17.22 -4.78
CA ASN A 276 -10.39 17.45 -5.29
C ASN A 276 -11.35 17.98 -4.20
N VAL A 277 -11.12 17.68 -2.92
CA VAL A 277 -12.00 18.21 -1.84
C VAL A 277 -11.83 19.71 -1.59
N LEU A 278 -10.74 20.31 -2.09
CA LEU A 278 -10.51 21.76 -2.03
C LEU A 278 -11.46 22.56 -2.91
N ASN A 279 -12.21 21.89 -3.79
CA ASN A 279 -13.26 22.51 -4.59
C ASN A 279 -14.53 22.80 -3.78
N TYR A 280 -14.60 22.39 -2.51
CA TYR A 280 -15.79 22.50 -1.67
C TYR A 280 -15.59 23.47 -0.49
N ASP A 281 -16.66 24.17 -0.11
CA ASP A 281 -16.64 25.11 1.02
C ASP A 281 -16.45 24.37 2.35
N LYS A 282 -15.42 24.76 3.10
CA LYS A 282 -14.76 23.96 4.16
C LYS A 282 -15.42 24.07 5.53
N THR A 283 -16.60 24.66 5.64
CA THR A 283 -17.03 25.18 6.94
C THR A 283 -17.47 24.13 7.96
N ASN A 284 -17.74 22.85 7.59
CA ASN A 284 -18.08 21.77 8.56
C ASN A 284 -18.03 20.34 7.98
N MET A 285 -16.90 19.86 7.43
CA MET A 285 -16.86 18.52 6.81
C MET A 285 -15.96 17.51 7.53
N ASN A 286 -16.48 16.30 7.70
CA ASN A 286 -15.69 15.10 7.99
C ASN A 286 -14.93 14.72 6.70
N LEU A 287 -13.65 15.12 6.59
CA LEU A 287 -12.81 14.95 5.39
C LEU A 287 -12.40 13.49 5.10
N THR A 288 -13.15 12.51 5.62
CA THR A 288 -12.88 11.11 5.33
C THR A 288 -13.09 10.83 3.83
N THR A 289 -12.14 10.14 3.20
CA THR A 289 -12.30 9.63 1.84
C THR A 289 -12.42 8.10 1.90
N TYR A 290 -13.48 7.54 1.34
CA TYR A 290 -13.66 6.10 1.25
C TYR A 290 -12.92 5.55 0.02
N ILE A 291 -12.15 4.47 0.22
CA ILE A 291 -11.37 3.82 -0.82
C ILE A 291 -11.84 2.38 -1.04
N GLY A 292 -11.94 2.00 -2.31
CA GLY A 292 -12.18 0.64 -2.79
C GLY A 292 -11.09 0.21 -3.76
N VAL A 293 -10.82 -1.10 -3.84
CA VAL A 293 -9.93 -1.67 -4.85
C VAL A 293 -10.50 -2.96 -5.42
N SER A 294 -10.36 -3.14 -6.72
CA SER A 294 -10.56 -4.43 -7.39
C SER A 294 -9.65 -4.50 -8.61
N SER A 295 -9.60 -5.66 -9.24
CA SER A 295 -8.87 -5.90 -10.47
C SER A 295 -9.71 -6.60 -11.52
N ASP A 296 -9.22 -6.53 -12.76
CA ASP A 296 -9.59 -7.43 -13.83
C ASP A 296 -8.41 -7.75 -14.76
N GLY A 297 -8.54 -8.88 -15.43
CA GLY A 297 -7.80 -9.31 -16.59
C GLY A 297 -8.72 -9.36 -17.81
N THR A 298 -8.34 -8.68 -18.88
CA THR A 298 -9.16 -8.55 -20.08
C THR A 298 -8.36 -8.80 -21.36
N ASP A 299 -8.81 -9.77 -22.15
CA ASP A 299 -8.34 -9.97 -23.53
C ASP A 299 -9.02 -8.98 -24.48
N VAL A 300 -8.25 -8.01 -24.98
CA VAL A 300 -8.74 -6.98 -25.90
C VAL A 300 -8.62 -7.40 -27.37
N ALA A 301 -9.44 -6.80 -28.23
CA ALA A 301 -9.58 -7.18 -29.64
C ALA A 301 -8.28 -7.10 -30.44
N GLU A 302 -7.38 -6.20 -30.04
CA GLU A 302 -6.06 -5.96 -30.64
C GLU A 302 -5.06 -7.10 -30.36
N GLY A 303 -5.45 -8.12 -29.59
CA GLY A 303 -4.64 -9.29 -29.31
C GLY A 303 -3.61 -9.07 -28.20
N TYR A 304 -3.94 -8.21 -27.24
CA TYR A 304 -3.20 -8.03 -25.99
C TYR A 304 -4.06 -8.49 -24.82
N HIS A 305 -3.40 -8.74 -23.70
CA HIS A 305 -4.04 -8.99 -22.42
C HIS A 305 -3.75 -7.82 -21.49
N LEU A 306 -4.77 -7.27 -20.84
CA LEU A 306 -4.64 -6.16 -19.91
C LEU A 306 -4.90 -6.64 -18.49
N GLN A 307 -3.99 -6.34 -17.56
CA GLN A 307 -4.33 -6.36 -16.14
C GLN A 307 -4.69 -4.94 -15.71
N GLN A 308 -5.80 -4.80 -15.01
CA GLN A 308 -6.39 -3.53 -14.63
C GLN A 308 -6.65 -3.54 -13.13
N TYR A 309 -6.34 -2.43 -12.47
CA TYR A 309 -6.61 -2.20 -11.06
C TYR A 309 -7.42 -0.91 -10.94
N HIS A 310 -8.59 -1.02 -10.32
CA HIS A 310 -9.57 0.05 -10.17
C HIS A 310 -9.51 0.56 -8.74
N PHE A 311 -9.04 1.79 -8.55
CA PHE A 311 -9.06 2.45 -7.25
C PHE A 311 -10.25 3.39 -7.19
N ILE A 312 -11.25 3.03 -6.40
CA ILE A 312 -12.48 3.82 -6.25
C ILE A 312 -12.29 4.79 -5.09
N VAL A 313 -12.40 6.08 -5.36
CA VAL A 313 -12.17 7.18 -4.43
C VAL A 313 -13.45 7.98 -4.25
N VAL A 314 -14.03 7.93 -3.05
CA VAL A 314 -15.29 8.59 -2.73
C VAL A 314 -15.12 9.51 -1.53
N PRO A 315 -14.95 10.83 -1.75
CA PRO A 315 -14.92 11.80 -0.66
C PRO A 315 -16.25 11.83 0.11
N ASN A 316 -16.20 11.83 1.45
CA ASN A 316 -17.37 11.97 2.31
C ASN A 316 -17.79 13.44 2.42
N LEU A 317 -18.49 13.95 1.41
CA LEU A 317 -19.01 15.32 1.39
C LEU A 317 -20.46 15.29 1.89
N THR A 318 -20.83 16.21 2.78
CA THR A 318 -22.20 16.27 3.31
C THR A 318 -23.05 17.30 2.54
N ASP A 319 -24.18 16.82 2.00
CA ASP A 319 -25.49 17.46 1.78
C ASP A 319 -25.61 18.91 1.23
N GLN A 320 -24.76 19.36 0.31
CA GLN A 320 -25.06 20.57 -0.48
C GLN A 320 -25.08 20.32 -1.99
N VAL A 321 -26.28 20.17 -2.55
CA VAL A 321 -26.49 20.34 -4.00
C VAL A 321 -26.45 21.85 -4.28
N THR A 322 -25.37 22.33 -4.88
CA THR A 322 -25.30 23.73 -5.32
C THR A 322 -25.58 23.79 -6.81
N THR A 323 -26.75 24.32 -7.16
CA THR A 323 -27.10 24.64 -8.55
C THR A 323 -26.68 26.08 -8.83
N THR A 324 -25.75 26.29 -9.77
CA THR A 324 -25.39 27.64 -10.22
C THR A 324 -25.99 27.87 -11.60
N ILE A 325 -26.88 28.87 -11.72
CA ILE A 325 -27.41 29.29 -13.02
C ILE A 325 -26.52 30.41 -13.54
N THR A 326 -25.86 30.17 -14.66
CA THR A 326 -25.05 31.16 -15.39
C THR A 326 -25.80 31.54 -16.65
N THR A 327 -25.97 32.83 -16.92
CA THR A 327 -26.53 33.30 -18.20
C THR A 327 -25.50 34.18 -18.88
N ASP A 328 -25.19 33.86 -20.14
CA ASP A 328 -24.37 34.69 -21.02
C ASP A 328 -25.06 34.87 -22.38
N ASP A 329 -24.36 35.54 -23.31
CA ASP A 329 -24.88 35.88 -24.64
C ASP A 329 -25.22 34.66 -25.51
N ASN A 330 -24.78 33.46 -25.11
CA ASN A 330 -25.04 32.19 -25.80
C ASN A 330 -26.16 31.36 -25.14
N GLY A 331 -26.68 31.79 -23.99
CA GLY A 331 -27.85 31.19 -23.35
C GLY A 331 -27.76 31.07 -21.83
N THR A 332 -28.78 30.45 -21.25
CA THR A 332 -28.80 30.10 -19.81
C THR A 332 -28.29 28.69 -19.63
N TYR A 333 -27.21 28.55 -18.87
CA TYR A 333 -26.60 27.29 -18.50
C TYR A 333 -26.81 27.05 -17.00
N THR A 334 -27.22 25.85 -16.66
CA THR A 334 -27.26 25.40 -15.27
C THR A 334 -26.04 24.53 -15.06
N SER A 335 -25.17 24.87 -14.11
CA SER A 335 -24.16 23.94 -13.61
C SER A 335 -24.67 23.32 -12.31
N VAL A 336 -24.87 22.02 -12.32
CA VAL A 336 -25.22 21.22 -11.14
C VAL A 336 -23.95 20.59 -10.59
N THR A 337 -23.50 21.07 -9.43
CA THR A 337 -22.49 20.36 -8.65
C THR A 337 -23.22 19.39 -7.72
N ILE A 338 -23.23 18.11 -8.09
CA ILE A 338 -23.77 17.03 -7.25
C ILE A 338 -22.65 16.54 -6.33
N LEU A 339 -22.82 16.69 -5.02
CA LEU A 339 -21.94 16.07 -4.03
C LEU A 339 -22.37 14.62 -3.81
N PRO A 340 -21.46 13.63 -3.84
CA PRO A 340 -21.80 12.26 -3.50
C PRO A 340 -22.22 12.19 -2.02
N GLY A 341 -23.42 11.65 -1.80
CA GLY A 341 -23.92 11.35 -0.47
C GLY A 341 -23.15 10.20 0.19
N ARG A 342 -23.37 10.07 1.49
CA ARG A 342 -22.85 9.01 2.35
C ARG A 342 -23.16 7.64 1.71
N ILE A 343 -22.14 6.81 1.46
CA ILE A 343 -22.35 5.37 1.34
C ILE A 343 -22.76 4.92 2.74
N SER A 344 -24.06 4.93 3.03
CA SER A 344 -24.59 4.40 4.29
C SER A 344 -24.12 2.96 4.39
N ASP A 345 -23.48 2.62 5.52
CA ASP A 345 -23.10 1.27 5.89
C ASP A 345 -24.20 0.29 5.46
N ALA A 346 -23.99 -0.41 4.34
CA ALA A 346 -24.79 -1.55 3.97
C ALA A 346 -24.46 -2.61 5.03
N SER A 347 -25.25 -2.56 6.09
CA SER A 347 -24.98 -3.20 7.37
C SER A 347 -25.22 -4.71 7.29
N THR A 348 -24.37 -5.40 8.05
CA THR A 348 -24.40 -6.82 8.48
C THR A 348 -24.10 -7.91 7.46
#